data_AF-A0A523YGW0-F1
#
_entry.id   AF-A0A523YGW0-F1
#
_cell.length_a   1.000
_cell.length_b   1.000
_cell.length_c   1.000
_cell.angle_alpha   90.00
_cell.angle_beta   90.00
_cell.angle_gamma   90.00
#
_symmetry.space_group_name_H-M   'P 1'
#
loop_
_entity.id
_entity.type
_entity.pdbx_description
1 polymer ?
#
loop_
_entity_poly.entity_id
_entity_poly.type
_entity_poly.pdbx_seq_one_letter_code
_entity_poly.pdbx_strand_id
1 'polypeptide(L)'
;DVHKESEYEFSKYHFEVATVEKLFAHFDDASDECKLCLEKGLPLPAYDQCMLASHAFNVLDARKAISQAQRQNYILKVRELSIGCAQLYKEQEEERNKRVQG
;
A
#
# COMPACT_ATOMS: atom_id res chain seq x y z
N ASP A 1 12.47 25.77 8.58
CA ASP A 1 11.72 26.50 7.54
C ASP A 1 11.20 25.55 6.45
N VAL A 2 12.09 24.80 5.78
CA VAL A 2 11.78 23.90 4.65
C VAL A 2 10.57 22.97 4.82
N HIS A 3 10.35 22.37 6.00
CA HIS A 3 9.26 21.39 6.21
C HIS A 3 7.95 21.97 6.76
N LYS A 4 7.97 23.24 7.21
CA LYS A 4 6.82 23.83 7.90
C LYS A 4 5.61 23.94 6.98
N GLU A 5 5.83 24.38 5.74
CA GLU A 5 4.78 24.49 4.72
C GLU A 5 4.22 23.10 4.37
N SER A 6 5.11 22.14 4.07
CA SER A 6 4.68 20.79 3.70
C SER A 6 3.87 20.11 4.81
N GLU A 7 4.28 20.26 6.08
CA GLU A 7 3.58 19.65 7.20
C GLU A 7 2.17 20.24 7.39
N TYR A 8 2.03 21.57 7.21
CA TYR A 8 0.72 22.23 7.24
C TYR A 8 -0.19 21.72 6.12
N GLU A 9 0.29 21.71 4.87
CA GLU A 9 -0.51 21.29 3.72
C GLU A 9 -0.90 19.81 3.79
N PHE A 10 0.05 18.92 4.09
CA PHE A 10 -0.23 17.49 4.20
C PHE A 10 -1.16 17.19 5.37
N SER A 11 -1.02 17.85 6.52
CA SER A 11 -1.94 17.66 7.65
C SER A 11 -3.36 18.07 7.25
N LYS A 12 -3.53 19.25 6.64
CA LYS A 12 -4.84 19.72 6.17
C LYS A 12 -5.45 18.75 5.16
N TYR A 13 -4.64 18.23 4.23
CA TYR A 13 -5.11 17.23 3.29
C TYR A 13 -5.58 15.94 3.98
N HIS A 14 -4.73 15.34 4.80
CA HIS A 14 -5.00 14.04 5.45
C HIS A 14 -6.15 14.11 6.47
N PHE A 15 -6.35 15.24 7.15
CA PHE A 15 -7.36 15.36 8.20
C PHE A 15 -8.66 16.00 7.73
N GLU A 16 -8.68 16.78 6.64
CA GLU A 16 -9.84 17.60 6.29
C GLU A 16 -10.29 17.43 4.82
N VAL A 17 -9.35 17.44 3.87
CA VAL A 17 -9.68 17.61 2.43
C VAL A 17 -9.82 16.29 1.67
N ALA A 18 -9.05 15.25 2.01
CA ALA A 18 -9.00 14.02 1.22
C ALA A 18 -10.38 13.38 1.06
N THR A 19 -10.73 13.05 -0.18
CA THR A 19 -12.02 12.43 -0.56
C THR A 19 -12.05 10.96 -0.13
N VAL A 20 -12.88 10.64 0.86
CA VAL A 20 -12.93 9.32 1.49
C VAL A 20 -13.33 8.22 0.51
N GLU A 21 -14.30 8.48 -0.37
CA GLU A 21 -14.78 7.51 -1.35
C GLU A 21 -13.67 7.11 -2.34
N LYS A 22 -12.87 8.09 -2.78
CA LYS A 22 -11.72 7.83 -3.65
C LYS A 22 -10.63 7.04 -2.94
N LEU A 23 -10.40 7.31 -1.65
CA LEU A 23 -9.40 6.57 -0.89
C LEU A 23 -9.79 5.09 -0.69
N PHE A 24 -11.08 4.79 -0.51
CA PHE A 24 -11.55 3.41 -0.52
C PHE A 24 -11.30 2.73 -1.87
N ALA A 25 -11.67 3.39 -2.98
CA ALA A 25 -11.41 2.86 -4.32
C ALA A 25 -9.91 2.65 -4.56
N HIS A 26 -9.06 3.61 -4.20
CA HIS A 26 -7.60 3.49 -4.32
C HIS A 26 -7.05 2.31 -3.51
N PHE A 27 -7.59 2.05 -2.31
CA PHE A 27 -7.17 0.90 -1.52
C PHE A 27 -7.52 -0.41 -2.25
N ASP A 28 -8.76 -0.54 -2.72
CA ASP A 28 -9.25 -1.75 -3.37
C ASP A 28 -8.51 -2.00 -4.70
N ASP A 29 -8.36 -0.97 -5.54
CA ASP A 29 -7.63 -1.03 -6.81
C ASP A 29 -6.17 -1.46 -6.59
N ALA A 30 -5.46 -0.83 -5.64
CA ALA A 30 -4.07 -1.17 -5.35
C ALA A 30 -3.94 -2.57 -4.72
N SER A 31 -4.87 -2.96 -3.85
CA SER A 31 -4.91 -4.31 -3.29
C SER A 31 -5.07 -5.37 -4.37
N ASP A 32 -5.98 -5.16 -5.32
CA ASP A 32 -6.27 -6.13 -6.37
C ASP A 32 -5.17 -6.19 -7.43
N GLU A 33 -4.58 -5.05 -7.79
CA GLU A 33 -3.39 -5.01 -8.66
C GLU A 33 -2.17 -5.67 -7.99
N CYS A 34 -2.01 -5.51 -6.67
CA CYS A 34 -0.99 -6.21 -5.90
C CYS A 34 -1.16 -7.73 -6.03
N LYS A 35 -2.38 -8.25 -5.84
CA LYS A 35 -2.68 -9.68 -5.99
C LYS A 35 -2.41 -10.17 -7.41
N LEU A 36 -2.83 -9.40 -8.43
CA LEU A 36 -2.54 -9.71 -9.82
C LEU A 36 -1.02 -9.83 -10.06
N CYS A 37 -0.23 -8.88 -9.56
CA CYS A 37 1.23 -8.93 -9.69
C CYS A 37 1.83 -10.16 -8.98
N LEU A 38 1.31 -10.52 -7.81
CA LEU A 38 1.72 -11.75 -7.10
C LEU A 38 1.41 -12.99 -7.94
N GLU A 39 0.20 -13.11 -8.48
CA GLU A 39 -0.21 -14.22 -9.36
C GLU A 39 0.64 -14.31 -10.63
N LYS A 40 1.11 -13.17 -11.15
CA LYS A 40 1.98 -13.10 -12.33
C LYS A 40 3.46 -13.28 -12.02
N GLY A 41 3.84 -13.51 -10.76
CA GLY A 41 5.24 -13.71 -10.39
C GLY A 41 6.08 -12.43 -10.46
N LEU A 42 5.46 -11.26 -10.23
CA LEU A 42 6.10 -9.95 -10.32
C LEU A 42 6.19 -9.28 -8.94
N PRO A 43 7.15 -9.67 -8.07
CA PRO A 43 7.19 -9.21 -6.68
C PRO A 43 7.50 -7.73 -6.51
N LEU A 44 8.27 -7.12 -7.42
CA LEU A 44 8.61 -5.69 -7.34
C LEU A 44 7.40 -4.79 -7.62
N PRO A 45 6.65 -4.97 -8.73
CA PRO A 45 5.38 -4.27 -8.93
C PRO A 45 4.33 -4.57 -7.86
N ALA A 46 4.26 -5.81 -7.37
CA ALA A 46 3.37 -6.16 -6.27
C ALA A 46 3.66 -5.31 -5.02
N TYR A 47 4.94 -5.12 -4.70
CA TYR A 47 5.33 -4.33 -3.53
C TYR A 47 4.97 -2.85 -3.68
N ASP A 48 5.12 -2.25 -4.87
CA ASP A 48 4.67 -0.87 -5.12
C ASP A 48 3.16 -0.72 -4.87
N GLN A 49 2.36 -1.66 -5.36
CA GLN A 49 0.91 -1.67 -5.13
C GLN A 49 0.55 -1.89 -3.65
N CYS A 50 1.28 -2.76 -2.94
CA CYS A 50 1.15 -2.92 -1.50
C CYS A 50 1.40 -1.60 -0.75
N MET A 51 2.38 -0.81 -1.18
CA MET A 51 2.70 0.49 -0.57
C MET A 51 1.59 1.53 -0.85
N LEU A 52 1.02 1.53 -2.06
CA LEU A 52 -0.13 2.37 -2.40
C LEU A 52 -1.37 2.03 -1.56
N ALA A 53 -1.68 0.75 -1.39
CA ALA A 53 -2.77 0.29 -0.53
C ALA A 53 -2.54 0.71 0.94
N SER A 54 -1.31 0.51 1.46
CA SER A 54 -0.93 0.95 2.81
C SER A 54 -1.09 2.46 2.99
N HIS A 55 -0.67 3.26 2.01
CA HIS A 55 -0.82 4.71 2.05
C HIS A 55 -2.29 5.12 2.06
N ALA A 56 -3.13 4.60 1.16
CA ALA A 56 -4.55 4.89 1.13
C ALA A 56 -5.25 4.56 2.45
N PHE A 57 -4.91 3.40 3.06
CA PHE A 57 -5.36 3.03 4.39
C PHE A 57 -4.97 4.05 5.47
N ASN A 58 -3.72 4.52 5.49
CA ASN A 58 -3.27 5.50 6.48
C ASN A 58 -4.04 6.82 6.36
N VAL A 59 -4.36 7.27 5.14
CA VAL A 59 -5.19 8.47 4.95
C VAL A 59 -6.63 8.23 5.41
N LEU A 60 -7.21 7.05 5.14
CA LEU A 60 -8.54 6.69 5.65
C LEU A 60 -8.60 6.68 7.19
N ASP A 61 -7.57 6.14 7.85
CA ASP A 61 -7.45 6.13 9.32
C ASP A 61 -7.33 7.56 9.86
N ALA A 62 -6.50 8.41 9.23
CA ALA A 62 -6.36 9.82 9.59
C ALA A 62 -7.66 10.63 9.42
N ARG A 63 -8.43 10.35 8.36
CA ARG A 63 -9.77 10.93 8.13
C ARG A 63 -10.83 10.41 9.11
N LYS A 64 -10.50 9.42 9.96
CA LYS A 64 -11.44 8.71 10.86
C LYS A 64 -12.63 8.12 10.09
N ALA A 65 -12.39 7.72 8.85
CA ALA A 65 -13.43 7.19 7.95
C ALA A 65 -13.72 5.70 8.18
N ILE A 66 -12.92 5.02 9.02
CA ILE A 66 -13.03 3.60 9.33
C ILE A 66 -13.27 3.38 10.82
N SER A 67 -14.15 2.45 11.15
CA SER A 67 -14.34 1.98 12.54
C SER A 67 -13.14 1.18 13.04
N GLN A 68 -13.07 0.96 14.35
CA GLN A 68 -12.00 0.14 14.96
C GLN A 68 -11.96 -1.29 14.38
N ALA A 69 -13.12 -1.89 14.12
CA ALA A 69 -13.20 -3.23 13.51
C ALA A 69 -12.72 -3.21 12.05
N GLN A 70 -13.13 -2.21 11.26
CA GLN A 70 -12.64 -2.04 9.90
C GLN A 70 -11.13 -1.82 9.87
N ARG A 71 -10.58 -1.01 10.78
CA ARG A 71 -9.14 -0.77 10.90
C ARG A 71 -8.35 -2.07 11.10
N GLN A 72 -8.81 -2.98 11.95
CA GLN A 72 -8.17 -4.28 12.12
C GLN A 72 -8.19 -5.10 10.82
N ASN A 73 -9.32 -5.10 10.10
CA ASN A 73 -9.44 -5.80 8.82
C ASN A 73 -8.49 -5.23 7.76
N TYR A 74 -8.38 -3.90 7.63
CA TYR A 74 -7.44 -3.27 6.69
C TYR A 74 -5.98 -3.58 7.02
N ILE A 75 -5.60 -3.57 8.31
CA ILE A 75 -4.26 -3.96 8.75
C ILE A 75 -3.94 -5.40 8.36
N LEU A 76 -4.89 -6.33 8.55
CA LEU A 76 -4.72 -7.72 8.14
C LEU A 76 -4.53 -7.85 6.64
N LYS A 77 -5.35 -7.17 5.82
CA LYS A 77 -5.21 -7.16 4.35
C LYS A 77 -3.82 -6.68 3.92
N VAL A 78 -3.35 -5.52 4.40
CA VAL A 78 -2.03 -4.99 4.05
C VAL A 78 -0.91 -5.93 4.50
N ARG A 79 -1.07 -6.56 5.68
CA ARG A 79 -0.13 -7.57 6.17
C ARG A 79 -0.07 -8.79 5.25
N GLU A 80 -1.20 -9.29 4.78
CA GLU A 80 -1.24 -10.42 3.84
C GLU A 80 -0.55 -10.09 2.51
N LEU A 81 -0.81 -8.91 1.94
CA LEU A 81 -0.15 -8.44 0.71
C LEU A 81 1.38 -8.35 0.88
N SER A 82 1.84 -7.72 1.96
CA SER A 82 3.27 -7.57 2.24
C SER A 82 3.98 -8.91 2.47
N ILE A 83 3.33 -9.87 3.16
CA ILE A 83 3.86 -11.23 3.33
C ILE A 83 3.98 -11.91 1.96
N GLY A 84 2.95 -11.83 1.12
CA GLY A 84 2.99 -12.38 -0.24
C GLY A 84 4.12 -11.80 -1.08
N CYS A 85 4.33 -10.48 -1.02
CA CYS A 85 5.44 -9.81 -1.70
C CYS A 85 6.80 -10.35 -1.23
N ALA A 86 7.00 -10.45 0.09
CA ALA A 86 8.26 -10.92 0.66
C ALA A 86 8.55 -12.38 0.33
N GLN A 87 7.53 -13.25 0.42
CA GLN A 87 7.64 -14.67 0.08
C GLN A 87 8.03 -14.84 -1.39
N LEU A 88 7.28 -14.23 -2.32
CA LEU A 88 7.55 -14.33 -3.75
C LEU A 88 8.92 -13.76 -4.13
N TYR A 89 9.31 -12.63 -3.52
CA TYR A 89 10.63 -12.04 -3.75
C TYR A 89 11.77 -12.97 -3.32
N LYS A 90 11.59 -13.67 -2.19
CA LYS A 90 12.56 -14.62 -1.65
C LYS A 90 12.61 -15.92 -2.46
N GLU A 91 11.45 -16.46 -2.85
CA GLU A 91 11.35 -17.66 -3.70
C GLU A 91 12.05 -17.48 -5.05
N GLN A 92 11.99 -16.26 -5.61
CA GLN A 92 12.64 -15.94 -6.88
C GLN A 92 14.11 -15.50 -6.75
N GLU A 93 14.75 -15.60 -5.57
CA GLU A 93 16.07 -15.02 -5.33
C GLU A 93 17.14 -15.50 -6.31
N GLU A 94 17.24 -16.81 -6.55
CA GLU A 94 18.22 -17.37 -7.50
C GLU A 94 17.99 -16.86 -8.93
N GLU A 95 16.75 -16.92 -9.42
CA GLU A 95 16.39 -16.47 -10.77
C GLU A 95 16.54 -14.96 -10.93
N ARG A 96 16.23 -14.17 -9.89
CA ARG A 96 16.50 -12.73 -9.87
C ARG A 96 18.00 -12.44 -9.98
N ASN A 97 18.82 -13.15 -9.21
CA ASN A 97 20.27 -12.93 -9.23
C ASN A 97 20.84 -13.23 -10.62
N LYS A 98 20.37 -14.28 -11.30
CA LYS A 98 20.74 -14.57 -12.70
C LYS A 98 20.36 -13.44 -13.65
N ARG A 99 19.17 -12.82 -13.51
CA ARG A 99 18.72 -11.69 -14.36
C ARG A 99 19.54 -10.41 -14.20
N VAL A 100 20.16 -10.21 -13.03
CA VAL A 100 20.92 -8.98 -12.72
C VAL A 100 22.43 -9.18 -12.95
N GLN A 101 22.92 -10.41 -12.85
CA GLN A 101 24.35 -10.74 -13.00
C GLN A 101 24.71 -11.25 -14.40
N GLY A 102 23.73 -11.58 -15.23
CA GLY A 102 23.91 -11.92 -16.65
C GLY A 102 23.96 -10.67 -17.53
#